data_AF-A0A7S2Z488-F1
#
_entry.id   AF-A0A7S2Z488-F1
#
_cell.length_a   1.000
_cell.length_b   1.000
_cell.length_c   1.000
_cell.angle_alpha   90.00
_cell.angle_beta   90.00
_cell.angle_gamma   90.00
#
_symmetry.space_group_name_H-M   'P 1'
#
loop_
_entity.id
_entity.type
_entity.pdbx_description
1 polymer ?
#
loop_
_entity_poly.entity_id
_entity_poly.type
_entity_poly.pdbx_seq_one_letter_code
_entity_poly.pdbx_strand_id
1 'polypeptide(L)'
;MAQLNGIVHPLVARERTTMVHACEEQGASLVVIDVPLLFETKGESTVDATLVVTCSPEEQRRRVLERENMTEEKFEGIRKMQMSDEEKRRRATHVISTECSLQALEQEVANLVSSLSS
;
A
#
# COMPACT_ATOMS: atom_id res chain seq x y z
N MET A 1 11.96 20.01 -5.73
CA MET A 1 11.48 18.69 -5.23
C MET A 1 12.32 17.49 -5.66
N ALA A 2 13.15 17.57 -6.71
CA ALA A 2 13.97 16.43 -7.14
C ALA A 2 15.17 16.09 -6.23
N GLN A 3 15.77 17.08 -5.55
CA GLN A 3 16.99 16.84 -4.75
C GLN A 3 16.76 16.12 -3.42
N LEU A 4 15.58 16.27 -2.80
CA LEU A 4 15.29 15.59 -1.51
C LEU A 4 14.97 14.10 -1.73
N ASN A 5 14.25 13.78 -2.81
CA ASN A 5 13.88 12.41 -3.16
C ASN A 5 15.14 11.55 -3.44
N GLY A 6 16.16 12.11 -4.10
CA GLY A 6 17.41 11.39 -4.40
C GLY A 6 18.23 10.95 -3.18
N ILE A 7 18.06 11.62 -2.03
CA ILE A 7 18.74 11.28 -0.76
C ILE A 7 17.88 10.37 0.10
N VAL A 8 16.56 10.62 0.13
CA VAL A 8 15.62 9.86 0.97
C VAL A 8 15.39 8.45 0.41
N HIS A 9 15.27 8.27 -0.91
CA HIS A 9 14.98 6.95 -1.48
C HIS A 9 16.03 5.87 -1.15
N PRO A 10 17.35 6.12 -1.28
CA PRO A 10 18.36 5.13 -0.88
C PRO A 10 18.33 4.79 0.60
N LEU A 11 18.07 5.78 1.47
CA LEU A 11 18.01 5.56 2.93
C LEU A 11 16.77 4.76 3.32
N VAL A 12 15.62 5.07 2.73
CA VAL A 12 14.36 4.33 2.95
C VAL A 12 14.46 2.90 2.41
N ALA A 13 15.11 2.70 1.26
CA ALA A 13 15.35 1.37 0.72
C ALA A 13 16.26 0.55 1.66
N ARG A 14 17.36 1.15 2.14
CA ARG A 14 18.27 0.48 3.07
C ARG A 14 17.59 0.14 4.39
N GLU A 15 16.80 1.06 4.93
CA GLU A 15 16.06 0.82 6.18
C GLU A 15 15.03 -0.31 6.03
N ARG A 16 14.36 -0.39 4.88
CA ARG A 16 13.46 -1.53 4.58
C ARG A 16 14.20 -2.85 4.58
N THR A 17 15.34 -2.94 3.91
CA THR A 17 16.13 -4.18 3.88
C THR A 17 16.58 -4.57 5.28
N THR A 18 17.05 -3.60 6.09
CA THR A 18 17.40 -3.85 7.50
C THR A 18 16.21 -4.35 8.32
N MET A 19 15.04 -3.72 8.17
CA MET A 19 13.82 -4.11 8.87
C MET A 19 13.36 -5.52 8.49
N VAL A 20 13.37 -5.85 7.19
CA VAL A 20 13.02 -7.19 6.70
C VAL A 20 13.96 -8.23 7.29
N HIS A 21 15.27 -8.02 7.21
CA HIS A 21 16.25 -8.95 7.80
C HIS A 21 16.10 -9.09 9.31
N ALA A 22 15.85 -8.00 10.04
CA ALA A 22 15.63 -8.07 11.49
C ALA A 22 14.36 -8.87 11.84
N CYS A 23 13.31 -8.79 11.02
CA CYS A 23 12.11 -9.61 11.17
C CYS A 23 12.37 -11.08 10.85
N GLU A 24 13.15 -11.37 9.80
CA GLU A 24 13.57 -12.73 9.45
C GLU A 24 14.39 -13.37 10.58
N GLU A 25 15.35 -12.65 11.15
CA GLU A 25 16.16 -13.10 12.30
C GLU A 25 15.29 -13.36 13.55
N GLN A 26 14.18 -12.65 13.70
CA GLN A 26 13.20 -12.87 14.77
C GLN A 26 12.21 -14.01 14.45
N GLY A 27 12.34 -14.66 13.29
CA GLY A 27 11.48 -15.77 12.89
C GLY A 27 10.08 -15.34 12.44
N ALA A 28 9.91 -14.08 12.00
CA ALA A 28 8.65 -13.63 11.45
C ALA A 28 8.35 -14.37 10.14
N SER A 29 7.16 -14.98 10.04
CA SER A 29 6.71 -15.68 8.82
C SER A 29 6.15 -14.74 7.76
N LEU A 30 5.82 -13.49 8.11
CA LEU A 30 5.26 -12.49 7.22
C LEU A 30 5.69 -11.08 7.65
N VAL A 31 6.12 -10.27 6.67
CA VAL A 31 6.43 -8.84 6.86
C VAL A 31 5.58 -8.02 5.90
N VAL A 32 4.84 -7.05 6.43
CA VAL A 32 4.00 -6.16 5.62
C VAL A 32 4.67 -4.79 5.53
N ILE A 33 4.84 -4.30 4.30
CA ILE A 33 5.46 -3.00 4.04
C ILE A 33 4.42 -2.09 3.40
N ASP A 34 3.99 -1.05 4.11
CA ASP A 34 3.06 -0.04 3.59
C ASP A 34 3.81 1.01 2.77
N VAL A 35 3.40 1.20 1.51
CA VAL A 35 4.10 1.99 0.50
C VAL A 35 3.09 2.75 -0.38
N PRO A 36 2.85 4.04 -0.13
CA PRO A 36 1.83 4.80 -0.87
C PRO A 36 2.04 4.86 -2.40
N LEU A 37 3.30 4.81 -2.84
CA LEU A 37 3.71 4.94 -4.25
C LEU A 37 4.39 3.68 -4.80
N LEU A 38 4.04 2.49 -4.26
CA LEU A 38 4.72 1.23 -4.60
C LEU A 38 4.88 1.04 -6.11
N PHE A 39 3.77 1.09 -6.84
CA PHE A 39 3.71 0.80 -8.27
C PHE A 39 4.26 1.95 -9.13
N GLU A 40 4.11 3.18 -8.66
CA GLU A 40 4.63 4.38 -9.31
C GLU A 40 6.17 4.38 -9.32
N THR A 41 6.80 3.84 -8.27
CA THR A 41 8.26 3.71 -8.18
C THR A 41 8.80 2.37 -8.69
N LYS A 42 7.94 1.49 -9.22
CA LYS A 42 8.30 0.11 -9.59
C LYS A 42 8.85 -0.72 -8.41
N GLY A 43 8.43 -0.38 -7.20
CA GLY A 43 8.89 -1.04 -5.96
C GLY A 43 8.30 -2.43 -5.76
N GLU A 44 7.27 -2.80 -6.53
CA GLU A 44 6.68 -4.13 -6.50
C GLU A 44 7.68 -5.25 -6.80
N SER A 45 8.80 -4.96 -7.50
CA SER A 45 9.83 -5.95 -7.79
C SER A 45 10.71 -6.30 -6.58
N THR A 46 10.54 -5.63 -5.44
CA THR A 46 11.35 -5.84 -4.23
C THR A 46 10.59 -6.62 -3.13
N VAL A 47 9.43 -7.20 -3.46
CA VAL A 47 8.58 -7.95 -2.53
C VAL A 47 8.09 -9.22 -3.21
N ASP A 48 7.76 -10.25 -2.43
CA ASP A 48 7.29 -11.53 -2.95
C ASP A 48 5.83 -11.49 -3.42
N ALA A 49 5.03 -10.63 -2.79
CA ALA A 49 3.63 -10.43 -3.13
C ALA A 49 3.21 -8.97 -2.89
N THR A 50 2.18 -8.53 -3.61
CA THR A 50 1.58 -7.20 -3.45
C THR A 50 0.10 -7.30 -3.11
N LEU A 51 -0.36 -6.41 -2.23
CA LEU A 51 -1.77 -6.29 -1.85
C LEU A 51 -2.26 -4.88 -2.18
N VAL A 52 -3.34 -4.79 -2.95
CA VAL A 52 -4.08 -3.54 -3.16
C VAL A 52 -5.38 -3.56 -2.37
N VAL A 53 -5.53 -2.57 -1.49
CA VAL A 53 -6.78 -2.31 -0.77
C VAL A 53 -7.57 -1.26 -1.53
N THR A 54 -8.80 -1.60 -1.96
CA THR A 54 -9.58 -0.79 -2.92
C THR A 54 -10.99 -0.45 -2.42
N CYS A 55 -11.60 0.54 -3.04
CA CYS A 55 -13.02 0.91 -2.93
C CYS A 55 -13.44 1.70 -4.18
N SER A 56 -14.74 1.97 -4.35
CA SER A 56 -15.19 2.83 -5.44
C SER A 56 -14.57 4.24 -5.37
N PRO A 57 -14.38 4.90 -6.52
CA PRO A 57 -13.85 6.27 -6.55
C PRO A 57 -14.67 7.26 -5.71
N GLU A 58 -15.99 7.05 -5.64
CA GLU A 58 -16.90 7.88 -4.85
C GLU A 58 -16.65 7.73 -3.35
N GLU A 59 -16.55 6.49 -2.86
CA GLU A 59 -16.25 6.21 -1.45
C GLU A 59 -14.83 6.65 -1.08
N GLN A 60 -13.86 6.45 -1.96
CA GLN A 60 -12.50 6.94 -1.77
C GLN A 60 -12.50 8.45 -1.57
N ARG A 61 -13.14 9.19 -2.48
CA ARG A 61 -13.23 10.65 -2.41
C ARG A 61 -13.91 11.10 -1.13
N ARG A 62 -15.07 10.51 -0.80
CA ARG A 62 -15.83 10.83 0.42
C ARG A 62 -14.95 10.67 1.67
N ARG A 63 -14.35 9.50 1.85
CA ARG A 63 -13.54 9.16 3.04
C ARG A 63 -12.27 10.01 3.16
N VAL A 64 -11.66 10.38 2.03
CA VAL A 64 -10.45 11.22 2.04
C VAL A 64 -10.78 12.67 2.43
N LEU A 65 -11.91 13.21 1.95
CA LEU A 65 -12.33 14.58 2.26
C LEU A 65 -12.85 14.73 3.70
N GLU A 66 -13.26 13.65 4.35
CA GLU A 66 -13.61 13.62 5.78
C GLU A 66 -12.38 13.76 6.70
N ARG A 67 -11.16 13.59 6.18
CA ARG A 67 -9.93 13.71 6.98
C ARG A 67 -9.61 15.18 7.25
N GLU A 68 -9.08 15.45 8.45
CA GLU A 68 -8.56 16.77 8.79
C GLU A 68 -7.50 17.22 7.77
N ASN A 69 -7.54 18.50 7.38
CA ASN A 69 -6.61 19.12 6.43
C ASN A 69 -6.66 18.56 4.99
N MET A 70 -7.77 17.93 4.58
CA MET A 70 -8.04 17.59 3.18
C MET A 70 -9.02 18.57 2.54
N THR A 71 -8.71 18.98 1.32
CA THR A 71 -9.55 19.81 0.45
C THR A 71 -9.70 19.12 -0.90
N GLU A 72 -10.69 19.52 -1.70
CA GLU A 72 -10.87 18.99 -3.07
C GLU A 72 -9.61 19.16 -3.91
N GLU A 73 -9.01 20.35 -3.85
CA GLU A 73 -7.81 20.71 -4.60
C GLU A 73 -6.62 19.82 -4.21
N LYS A 74 -6.47 19.56 -2.89
CA LYS A 74 -5.42 18.68 -2.38
C LYS A 74 -5.67 17.23 -2.77
N PHE A 75 -6.91 16.76 -2.69
CA PHE A 75 -7.29 15.43 -3.14
C PHE A 75 -6.97 15.21 -4.61
N GLU A 76 -7.42 16.11 -5.50
CA GLU A 76 -7.15 16.02 -6.93
C GLU A 76 -5.65 16.17 -7.25
N GLY A 77 -4.93 17.00 -6.50
CA GLY A 77 -3.47 17.10 -6.59
C GLY A 77 -2.77 15.77 -6.29
N ILE A 78 -3.16 15.11 -5.19
CA ILE A 78 -2.62 13.78 -4.82
C ILE A 78 -3.00 12.74 -5.86
N ARG A 79 -4.27 12.71 -6.29
CA ARG A 79 -4.80 11.73 -7.25
C ARG A 79 -4.04 11.77 -8.57
N LYS A 80 -3.65 12.95 -9.06
CA LYS A 80 -2.87 13.12 -10.30
C LYS A 80 -1.43 12.60 -10.22
N MET A 81 -0.87 12.49 -9.03
CA MET A 81 0.49 11.97 -8.84
C MET A 81 0.53 10.45 -8.69
N GLN A 82 -0.63 9.81 -8.59
CA GLN A 82 -0.77 8.38 -8.34
C GLN A 82 -1.25 7.65 -9.59
N MET A 83 -0.86 6.38 -9.68
CA MET A 83 -1.41 5.43 -10.63
C MET A 83 -2.88 5.17 -10.31
N SER A 84 -3.71 4.96 -11.33
CA SER A 84 -5.13 4.67 -11.13
C SER A 84 -5.32 3.38 -10.32
N ASP A 85 -6.38 3.33 -9.51
CA ASP A 85 -6.75 2.14 -8.75
C ASP A 85 -6.92 0.91 -9.66
N GLU A 86 -7.57 1.09 -10.81
CA GLU A 86 -7.71 0.03 -11.81
C GLU A 86 -6.38 -0.58 -12.24
N GLU A 87 -5.38 0.26 -12.52
CA GLU A 87 -4.06 -0.22 -12.93
C GLU A 87 -3.30 -0.84 -11.76
N LYS A 88 -3.45 -0.33 -10.53
CA LYS A 88 -2.89 -0.95 -9.32
C LYS A 88 -3.46 -2.36 -9.12
N ARG A 89 -4.79 -2.52 -9.19
CA ARG A 89 -5.46 -3.83 -9.06
C ARG A 89 -5.01 -4.81 -10.13
N ARG A 90 -4.79 -4.34 -11.36
CA ARG A 90 -4.30 -5.18 -12.48
C ARG A 90 -2.89 -5.74 -12.22
N ARG A 91 -2.06 -5.01 -11.48
CA ARG A 91 -0.66 -5.38 -11.18
C ARG A 91 -0.50 -6.15 -9.88
N ALA A 92 -1.50 -6.11 -9.00
CA ALA A 92 -1.42 -6.67 -7.67
C ALA A 92 -1.50 -8.20 -7.68
N THR A 93 -0.78 -8.84 -6.75
CA THR A 93 -0.92 -10.28 -6.48
C THR A 93 -2.26 -10.57 -5.80
N HIS A 94 -2.66 -9.68 -4.89
CA HIS A 94 -3.90 -9.77 -4.12
C HIS A 94 -4.64 -8.43 -4.13
N VAL A 95 -5.97 -8.50 -4.13
CA VAL A 95 -6.84 -7.32 -4.05
C VAL A 95 -7.90 -7.58 -3.00
N ILE A 96 -8.08 -6.64 -2.07
CA ILE A 96 -9.11 -6.69 -1.03
C ILE A 96 -9.97 -5.42 -1.14
N SER A 97 -11.29 -5.60 -1.14
CA SER A 97 -12.24 -4.48 -1.16
C SER A 97 -12.61 -4.03 0.25
N THR A 98 -12.74 -2.72 0.45
CA THR A 98 -13.26 -2.12 1.70
C THR A 98 -14.73 -1.69 1.58
N GLU A 99 -15.43 -2.21 0.58
CA GLU A 99 -16.88 -2.06 0.39
C GLU A 99 -17.65 -3.21 1.04
N CYS A 100 -17.26 -3.53 2.26
CA CYS A 100 -17.84 -4.59 3.08
C CYS A 100 -17.88 -4.14 4.56
N SER A 101 -18.43 -4.98 5.44
CA SER A 101 -18.35 -4.71 6.88
C SER A 101 -16.91 -4.90 7.37
N LEU A 102 -16.56 -4.22 8.47
CA LEU A 102 -15.23 -4.40 9.10
C LEU A 102 -14.96 -5.87 9.43
N GLN A 103 -15.97 -6.59 9.92
CA GLN A 103 -15.86 -8.03 10.21
C GLN A 103 -15.54 -8.86 8.95
N ALA A 104 -16.18 -8.56 7.81
CA ALA A 104 -15.90 -9.26 6.57
C ALA A 104 -14.47 -8.96 6.08
N LEU A 105 -14.04 -7.70 6.19
CA LEU A 105 -12.68 -7.28 5.86
C LEU A 105 -11.63 -7.97 6.73
N GLU A 106 -11.85 -8.02 8.04
CA GLU A 106 -10.97 -8.72 8.99
C GLU A 106 -10.84 -10.20 8.64
N GLN A 107 -11.96 -10.85 8.27
CA GLN A 107 -11.95 -12.25 7.86
C GLN A 107 -11.19 -12.46 6.53
N GLU A 108 -11.37 -11.57 5.56
CA GLU A 108 -10.68 -11.64 4.26
C GLU A 108 -9.16 -11.47 4.45
N VAL A 109 -8.74 -10.53 5.28
CA VAL A 109 -7.34 -10.33 5.65
C VAL A 109 -6.79 -11.55 6.39
N ALA A 110 -7.52 -12.12 7.35
CA ALA A 110 -7.08 -13.30 8.10
C ALA A 110 -6.89 -14.52 7.20
N ASN A 111 -7.79 -14.72 6.23
CA ASN A 111 -7.69 -15.78 5.24
C ASN A 111 -6.45 -15.60 4.35
N LEU A 112 -6.19 -14.37 3.89
CA LEU A 112 -5.00 -14.05 3.10
C LEU A 112 -3.73 -14.33 3.90
N VAL A 113 -3.63 -13.82 5.13
CA VAL A 113 -2.46 -14.04 6.00
C VAL A 113 -2.21 -15.53 6.19
N SER A 114 -3.26 -16.30 6.48
CA SER A 114 -3.15 -17.76 6.66
C SER A 114 -2.62 -18.47 5.42
N SER A 115 -3.04 -18.03 4.22
CA SER A 115 -2.57 -18.59 2.95
C SER A 115 -1.10 -18.28 2.63
N LEU A 116 -0.57 -17.20 3.19
CA LEU A 116 0.82 -16.76 2.99
C LEU A 116 1.78 -17.31 4.05
N SER A 117 1.26 -17.73 5.22
CA SER A 117 2.05 -18.23 6.33
C SER A 117 2.03 -19.76 6.49
N SER A 118 1.43 -20.48 5.53
CA SER A 118 1.34 -21.96 5.49
C SER A 118 2.48 -22.57 4.68
#